data_AF-A0AB39JSG4-F1
#
_entry.id   AF-A0AB39JSG4-F1
#
_cell.length_a   1.000
_cell.length_b   1.000
_cell.length_c   1.000
_cell.angle_alpha   90.00
_cell.angle_beta   90.00
_cell.angle_gamma   90.00
#
_symmetry.space_group_name_H-M   'P 1'
#
loop_
_entity.id
_entity.type
_entity.pdbx_description
1 polymer ?
#
loop_
_entity_poly.entity_id
_entity_poly.type
_entity_poly.pdbx_seq_one_letter_code
_entity_poly.pdbx_strand_id
1 'polypeptide(L)'
;MITLKKPYATALRSALASMLLCGAVMQVQAITITTTESRYEPGGVRYYFVVNDWMSGEAGRPNPCQTDDPRLTVCRVGLVASKRPGYYDAVGWYNSYDLPVRRGSSSMEHLLLDLQSKGFRIPLSASILVPLEDVNDELCISFSSSRIGPDLGGFIGLFGPCSRVVKPVLQCEIKGDPTINHKNLPDNALDGVKASTQLSLQCRGPASVTVSASRTNASGVRLRSDDSLFSKVTVNGKDATAGINVAVSDGLSTRLDITSTLSTNGTVAPGPFSGSTVITVSPP
;
A
#
# COMPACT_ATOMS: atom_id res chain seq x y z
N MET A 1 27.58 9.20 -84.14
CA MET A 1 27.56 10.68 -84.03
C MET A 1 27.88 11.03 -82.59
N ILE A 2 28.85 11.92 -82.42
CA ILE A 2 29.47 12.33 -81.17
C ILE A 2 28.47 13.16 -80.34
N THR A 3 28.27 12.84 -79.06
CA THR A 3 28.38 13.88 -78.00
C THR A 3 28.59 13.25 -76.62
N LEU A 4 29.79 13.45 -76.10
CA LEU A 4 30.15 13.34 -74.70
C LEU A 4 30.01 14.74 -74.08
N LYS A 5 29.24 14.90 -73.00
CA LYS A 5 29.51 15.95 -71.99
C LYS A 5 29.30 15.37 -70.58
N LYS A 6 30.44 15.35 -69.90
CA LYS A 6 30.82 15.01 -68.51
C LYS A 6 30.33 16.12 -67.52
N PRO A 7 30.62 16.08 -66.20
CA PRO A 7 30.23 15.14 -65.12
C PRO A 7 29.95 15.89 -63.77
N TYR A 8 30.17 15.22 -62.62
CA TYR A 8 30.21 15.66 -61.20
C TYR A 8 28.87 15.60 -60.44
N ALA A 9 28.67 14.54 -59.65
CA ALA A 9 29.07 14.41 -58.23
C ALA A 9 28.23 15.35 -57.34
N THR A 10 27.51 14.87 -56.33
CA THR A 10 28.13 14.49 -55.05
C THR A 10 27.16 13.61 -54.26
N ALA A 11 27.73 12.61 -53.59
CA ALA A 11 27.08 11.75 -52.62
C ALA A 11 26.50 12.54 -51.43
N LEU A 12 25.37 12.09 -50.86
CA LEU A 12 25.24 11.91 -49.40
C LEU A 12 23.96 11.12 -49.03
N ARG A 13 24.18 9.94 -48.46
CA ARG A 13 23.53 9.36 -47.27
C ARG A 13 22.12 9.85 -46.90
N SER A 14 21.19 8.89 -46.84
CA SER A 14 20.37 8.69 -45.63
C SER A 14 19.64 7.35 -45.69
N ALA A 15 20.09 6.45 -44.82
CA ALA A 15 19.44 5.20 -44.49
C ALA A 15 18.31 5.44 -43.46
N LEU A 16 17.39 4.47 -43.41
CA LEU A 16 16.54 4.08 -42.27
C LEU A 16 15.40 5.04 -41.85
N ALA A 17 14.19 4.61 -42.20
CA ALA A 17 12.99 4.86 -41.39
C ALA A 17 12.04 3.66 -41.51
N SER A 18 12.43 2.51 -40.96
CA SER A 18 11.47 1.47 -40.58
C SER A 18 10.73 1.98 -39.35
N MET A 19 9.52 2.48 -39.54
CA MET A 19 8.64 2.88 -38.44
C MET A 19 8.30 1.66 -37.58
N LEU A 20 8.88 1.62 -36.38
CA LEU A 20 8.38 0.85 -35.25
C LEU A 20 7.00 1.39 -34.86
N LEU A 21 5.95 0.78 -35.38
CA LEU A 21 4.62 0.82 -34.76
C LEU A 21 4.57 -0.27 -33.68
N CYS A 22 5.21 -0.03 -32.54
CA CYS A 22 4.79 -0.67 -31.30
C CYS A 22 3.46 -0.04 -30.89
N GLY A 23 2.36 -0.53 -31.47
CA GLY A 23 1.04 -0.30 -30.92
C GLY A 23 1.02 -0.90 -29.52
N ALA A 24 1.14 -0.06 -28.50
CA ALA A 24 0.65 -0.42 -27.18
C ALA A 24 -0.86 -0.64 -27.34
N VAL A 25 -1.26 -1.90 -27.47
CA VAL A 25 -2.68 -2.26 -27.32
C VAL A 25 -3.00 -1.94 -25.88
N MET A 26 -3.56 -0.76 -25.63
CA MET A 26 -4.22 -0.50 -24.36
C MET A 26 -5.35 -1.52 -24.30
N GLN A 27 -5.25 -2.51 -23.41
CA GLN A 27 -6.39 -3.35 -23.09
C GLN A 27 -7.41 -2.43 -22.42
N VAL A 28 -8.37 -1.94 -23.20
CA VAL A 28 -9.47 -1.11 -22.71
C VAL A 28 -10.40 -2.07 -21.95
N GLN A 29 -10.22 -2.17 -20.64
CA GLN A 29 -11.06 -3.02 -19.80
C GLN A 29 -12.49 -2.45 -19.76
N ALA A 30 -13.49 -3.29 -20.05
CA ALA A 30 -14.91 -2.91 -20.07
C ALA A 30 -15.43 -2.33 -18.75
N ILE A 31 -14.71 -2.55 -17.64
CA ILE A 31 -15.03 -2.03 -16.32
C ILE A 31 -13.72 -1.47 -15.77
N THR A 32 -13.77 -0.26 -15.21
CA THR A 32 -12.62 0.36 -14.54
C THR A 32 -12.88 0.39 -13.04
N ILE A 33 -12.04 -0.32 -12.28
CA ILE A 33 -12.01 -0.24 -10.82
C ILE A 33 -10.67 0.38 -10.43
N THR A 34 -10.71 1.47 -9.67
CA THR A 34 -9.51 2.12 -9.15
C THR A 34 -9.46 1.92 -7.65
N THR A 35 -8.45 1.21 -7.17
CA THR A 35 -8.15 1.08 -5.74
C THR A 35 -7.43 2.35 -5.29
N THR A 36 -7.79 2.88 -4.11
CA THR A 36 -7.40 4.25 -3.70
C THR A 36 -6.50 4.23 -2.48
N GLU A 37 -6.97 3.65 -1.39
CA GLU A 37 -6.22 3.54 -0.15
C GLU A 37 -6.58 2.24 0.59
N SER A 38 -5.77 1.94 1.60
CA SER A 38 -6.04 0.85 2.52
C SER A 38 -5.66 1.23 3.94
N ARG A 39 -6.42 0.68 4.89
CA ARG A 39 -6.31 1.04 6.30
C ARG A 39 -6.44 -0.19 7.18
N TYR A 40 -5.49 -0.35 8.11
CA TYR A 40 -5.64 -1.33 9.18
C TYR A 40 -6.76 -0.91 10.14
N GLU A 41 -7.68 -1.83 10.41
CA GLU A 41 -8.81 -1.66 11.32
C GLU A 41 -8.93 -2.90 12.22
N PRO A 42 -9.63 -2.84 13.36
CA PRO A 42 -9.88 -4.04 14.16
C PRO A 42 -10.49 -5.17 13.31
N GLY A 43 -9.81 -6.32 13.28
CA GLY A 43 -10.24 -7.51 12.55
C GLY A 43 -9.75 -7.63 11.09
N GLY A 44 -9.02 -6.65 10.54
CA GLY A 44 -8.58 -6.76 9.14
C GLY A 44 -7.94 -5.52 8.53
N VAL A 45 -7.85 -5.53 7.20
CA VAL A 45 -7.49 -4.36 6.39
C VAL A 45 -8.69 -3.98 5.55
N ARG A 46 -9.10 -2.71 5.63
CA ARG A 46 -10.12 -2.14 4.77
C ARG A 46 -9.48 -1.58 3.51
N TYR A 47 -9.95 -2.04 2.36
CA TYR A 47 -9.53 -1.60 1.04
C TYR A 47 -10.60 -0.74 0.39
N TYR A 48 -10.23 0.48 0.01
CA TYR A 48 -11.12 1.43 -0.63
C TYR A 48 -10.93 1.43 -2.13
N PHE A 49 -12.04 1.52 -2.87
CA PHE A 49 -12.02 1.52 -4.32
C PHE A 49 -13.18 2.34 -4.89
N VAL A 50 -13.01 2.74 -6.15
CA VAL A 50 -14.03 3.40 -6.94
C VAL A 50 -14.26 2.60 -8.22
N VAL A 51 -15.50 2.21 -8.50
CA VAL A 51 -15.88 1.75 -9.84
C VAL A 51 -16.17 3.01 -10.66
N ASN A 52 -15.27 3.35 -11.57
CA ASN A 52 -15.24 4.64 -12.27
C ASN A 52 -15.98 4.62 -13.59
N ASP A 53 -15.92 3.50 -14.30
CA ASP A 53 -16.46 3.40 -15.65
C ASP A 53 -16.89 1.97 -15.96
N TRP A 54 -17.83 1.87 -16.88
CA TRP A 54 -18.39 0.64 -17.40
C TRP A 54 -18.62 0.84 -18.89
N MET A 55 -17.55 0.68 -19.66
CA MET A 55 -17.64 0.73 -21.10
C MET A 55 -18.43 -0.47 -21.61
N SER A 56 -19.23 -0.24 -22.65
CA SER A 56 -19.75 -1.29 -23.52
C SER A 56 -18.54 -2.06 -24.06
N GLY A 57 -18.21 -3.20 -23.43
CA GLY A 57 -16.92 -3.87 -23.60
C GLY A 57 -16.58 -4.18 -25.04
N GLU A 58 -15.29 -4.44 -25.28
CA GLU A 58 -14.82 -5.09 -26.51
C GLU A 58 -15.79 -6.20 -26.95
N ALA A 59 -16.11 -6.23 -28.24
CA ALA A 59 -16.93 -7.27 -28.84
C ALA A 59 -16.40 -8.66 -28.44
N GLY A 60 -17.22 -9.45 -27.73
CA GLY A 60 -16.91 -10.87 -27.48
C GLY A 60 -16.83 -11.34 -26.02
N ARG A 61 -16.91 -10.47 -25.00
CA ARG A 61 -17.11 -10.94 -23.61
C ARG A 61 -18.62 -10.98 -23.26
N PRO A 62 -19.20 -12.18 -23.04
CA PRO A 62 -20.62 -12.32 -22.77
C PRO A 62 -20.98 -11.72 -21.42
N ASN A 63 -22.19 -11.17 -21.31
CA ASN A 63 -22.79 -10.80 -20.04
C ASN A 63 -22.77 -12.03 -19.10
N PRO A 64 -22.19 -11.96 -17.89
CA PRO A 64 -22.11 -13.09 -16.97
C PRO A 64 -23.47 -13.61 -16.50
N CYS A 65 -24.53 -12.79 -16.63
CA CYS A 65 -25.91 -13.18 -16.35
C CYS A 65 -26.64 -13.81 -17.54
N GLN A 66 -25.96 -13.98 -18.67
CA GLN A 66 -26.52 -14.66 -19.83
C GLN A 66 -26.54 -16.18 -19.61
N THR A 67 -27.69 -16.79 -19.86
CA THR A 67 -27.82 -18.25 -19.95
C THR A 67 -29.14 -18.62 -20.62
N ASP A 68 -29.14 -19.67 -21.44
CA ASP A 68 -30.37 -20.25 -21.99
C ASP A 68 -30.85 -21.47 -21.19
N ASP A 69 -30.16 -21.84 -20.10
CA ASP A 69 -30.60 -22.91 -19.21
C ASP A 69 -31.89 -22.50 -18.47
N PRO A 70 -33.04 -23.11 -18.79
CA PRO A 70 -34.34 -22.67 -18.28
C PRO A 70 -34.46 -22.81 -16.76
N ARG A 71 -33.59 -23.60 -16.12
CA ARG A 71 -33.60 -23.86 -14.68
C ARG A 71 -33.03 -22.71 -13.86
N LEU A 72 -32.18 -21.87 -14.47
CA LEU A 72 -31.57 -20.71 -13.81
C LEU A 72 -32.47 -19.50 -14.00
N THR A 73 -32.80 -18.78 -12.93
CA THR A 73 -33.76 -17.68 -12.92
C THR A 73 -33.18 -16.37 -12.38
N VAL A 74 -32.20 -16.47 -11.48
CA VAL A 74 -31.55 -15.32 -10.83
C VAL A 74 -30.07 -15.29 -11.20
N CYS A 75 -29.55 -14.10 -11.47
CA CYS A 75 -28.13 -13.82 -11.54
C CYS A 75 -27.75 -12.91 -10.37
N ARG A 76 -26.95 -13.43 -9.43
CA ARG A 76 -26.38 -12.63 -8.33
C ARG A 76 -25.06 -12.05 -8.78
N VAL A 77 -24.95 -10.73 -8.77
CA VAL A 77 -23.71 -10.00 -9.07
C VAL A 77 -23.22 -9.29 -7.83
N GLY A 78 -21.96 -9.45 -7.46
CA GLY A 78 -21.37 -8.80 -6.30
C GLY A 78 -20.01 -8.17 -6.58
N LEU A 79 -19.55 -7.37 -5.62
CA LEU A 79 -18.17 -6.85 -5.57
C LEU A 79 -17.44 -7.55 -4.43
N VAL A 80 -16.29 -8.13 -4.76
CA VAL A 80 -15.52 -8.97 -3.84
C VAL A 80 -14.04 -8.60 -3.84
N ALA A 81 -13.39 -8.79 -2.70
CA ALA A 81 -11.94 -8.90 -2.62
C ALA A 81 -11.58 -10.37 -2.81
N SER A 82 -10.71 -10.69 -3.78
CA SER A 82 -10.25 -12.04 -4.03
C SER A 82 -8.75 -12.18 -3.81
N LYS A 83 -8.33 -13.33 -3.25
CA LYS A 83 -6.92 -13.60 -2.91
C LYS A 83 -5.96 -13.43 -4.07
N ARG A 84 -6.41 -13.74 -5.29
CA ARG A 84 -5.57 -13.79 -6.49
C ARG A 84 -6.37 -13.55 -7.77
N PRO A 85 -5.72 -13.09 -8.85
CA PRO A 85 -6.37 -12.88 -10.14
C PRO A 85 -6.92 -14.16 -10.76
N GLY A 86 -8.07 -14.04 -11.43
CA GLY A 86 -8.62 -15.06 -12.34
C GLY A 86 -9.26 -16.28 -11.68
N TYR A 87 -9.24 -16.41 -10.36
CA TYR A 87 -9.85 -17.51 -9.63
C TYR A 87 -10.80 -16.99 -8.55
N TYR A 88 -11.97 -17.59 -8.41
CA TYR A 88 -12.92 -17.19 -7.37
C TYR A 88 -12.46 -17.72 -6.00
N ASP A 89 -11.75 -16.88 -5.26
CA ASP A 89 -11.31 -17.11 -3.89
C ASP A 89 -11.56 -15.83 -3.09
N ALA A 90 -12.85 -15.56 -2.85
CA ALA A 90 -13.32 -14.33 -2.24
C ALA A 90 -13.11 -14.38 -0.72
N VAL A 91 -12.52 -13.32 -0.19
CA VAL A 91 -12.17 -13.13 1.25
C VAL A 91 -12.80 -11.89 1.85
N GLY A 92 -13.58 -11.15 1.06
CA GLY A 92 -14.30 -9.98 1.50
C GLY A 92 -15.37 -9.61 0.47
N TRP A 93 -16.47 -9.02 0.96
CA TRP A 93 -17.64 -8.69 0.15
C TRP A 93 -18.12 -7.29 0.46
N TYR A 94 -18.50 -6.53 -0.57
CA TYR A 94 -19.15 -5.23 -0.41
C TYR A 94 -20.67 -5.38 -0.36
N ASN A 95 -21.26 -5.74 -1.50
CA ASN A 95 -22.69 -5.91 -1.68
C ASN A 95 -22.95 -6.88 -2.84
N SER A 96 -24.18 -7.40 -2.91
CA SER A 96 -24.66 -8.24 -4.01
C SER A 96 -26.03 -7.81 -4.49
N TYR A 97 -26.27 -7.94 -5.80
CA TYR A 97 -27.48 -7.57 -6.49
C TYR A 97 -28.08 -8.81 -7.16
N ASP A 98 -29.33 -9.13 -6.85
CA ASP A 98 -30.07 -10.19 -7.51
C ASP A 98 -30.82 -9.63 -8.72
N LEU A 99 -30.39 -10.07 -9.90
CA LEU A 99 -30.87 -9.65 -11.22
C LEU A 99 -31.60 -10.81 -11.90
N PRO A 100 -32.54 -10.56 -12.81
CA PRO A 100 -33.03 -11.62 -13.69
C PRO A 100 -31.89 -12.13 -14.60
N VAL A 101 -31.87 -13.43 -14.88
CA VAL A 101 -30.99 -13.94 -15.96
C VAL A 101 -31.43 -13.38 -17.31
N ARG A 102 -30.47 -13.20 -18.22
CA ARG A 102 -30.74 -12.79 -19.60
C ARG A 102 -30.71 -14.00 -20.54
N ARG A 103 -31.76 -14.14 -21.35
CA ARG A 103 -31.89 -15.18 -22.39
C ARG A 103 -31.43 -14.63 -23.74
N GLY A 104 -30.87 -15.49 -24.58
CA GLY A 104 -30.32 -15.09 -25.88
C GLY A 104 -29.10 -14.17 -25.75
N SER A 105 -28.81 -13.41 -26.80
CA SER A 105 -27.64 -12.52 -26.82
C SER A 105 -27.82 -11.33 -25.86
N SER A 106 -26.84 -11.07 -25.01
CA SER A 106 -26.84 -9.89 -24.14
C SER A 106 -25.44 -9.33 -23.93
N SER A 107 -25.37 -8.00 -23.79
CA SER A 107 -24.12 -7.25 -23.62
C SER A 107 -23.87 -6.87 -22.17
N MET A 108 -22.65 -6.41 -21.89
CA MET A 108 -22.29 -5.79 -20.61
C MET A 108 -23.08 -4.50 -20.32
N GLU A 109 -23.59 -3.82 -21.34
CA GLU A 109 -24.45 -2.64 -21.19
C GLU A 109 -25.82 -3.02 -20.61
N HIS A 110 -26.41 -4.13 -21.08
CA HIS A 110 -27.65 -4.64 -20.48
C HIS A 110 -27.45 -4.99 -18.99
N LEU A 111 -26.30 -5.58 -18.64
CA LEU A 111 -25.97 -5.85 -17.24
C LEU A 111 -25.89 -4.57 -16.41
N LEU A 112 -25.27 -3.51 -16.94
CA LEU A 112 -25.20 -2.23 -16.26
C LEU A 112 -26.60 -1.65 -15.99
N LEU A 113 -27.49 -1.68 -16.99
CA LEU A 113 -28.88 -1.22 -16.82
C LEU A 113 -29.63 -2.02 -15.75
N ASP A 114 -29.45 -3.34 -15.72
CA ASP A 114 -30.04 -4.20 -14.69
C ASP A 114 -29.51 -3.85 -13.29
N LEU A 115 -28.20 -3.66 -13.15
CA LEU A 115 -27.57 -3.21 -11.90
C LEU A 115 -28.10 -1.83 -11.47
N GLN A 116 -28.21 -0.88 -12.40
CA GLN A 116 -28.74 0.46 -12.12
C GLN A 116 -30.20 0.44 -11.68
N SER A 117 -31.01 -0.48 -12.23
CA SER A 117 -32.39 -0.71 -11.76
C SER A 117 -32.46 -1.18 -10.30
N LYS A 118 -31.38 -1.80 -9.80
CA LYS A 118 -31.22 -2.22 -8.39
C LYS A 118 -30.44 -1.22 -7.54
N GLY A 119 -30.20 0.00 -8.05
CA GLY A 119 -29.59 1.09 -7.30
C GLY A 119 -28.05 1.16 -7.37
N PHE A 120 -27.39 0.31 -8.15
CA PHE A 120 -25.97 0.50 -8.46
C PHE A 120 -25.78 1.79 -9.28
N ARG A 121 -24.79 2.61 -8.94
CA ARG A 121 -24.50 3.88 -9.62
C ARG A 121 -23.00 4.00 -9.85
N ILE A 122 -22.62 4.56 -11.00
CA ILE A 122 -21.24 4.90 -11.32
C ILE A 122 -21.11 6.44 -11.27
N PRO A 123 -20.08 7.00 -10.61
CA PRO A 123 -19.04 6.27 -9.87
C PRO A 123 -19.57 5.65 -8.57
N LEU A 124 -19.11 4.43 -8.25
CA LEU A 124 -19.37 3.78 -6.96
C LEU A 124 -18.12 3.86 -6.09
N SER A 125 -18.13 4.69 -5.05
CA SER A 125 -17.11 4.67 -3.99
C SER A 125 -17.50 3.67 -2.90
N ALA A 126 -16.65 2.69 -2.65
CA ALA A 126 -16.93 1.60 -1.72
C ALA A 126 -15.67 1.12 -1.00
N SER A 127 -15.86 0.24 -0.01
CA SER A 127 -14.76 -0.44 0.67
C SER A 127 -15.12 -1.88 1.04
N ILE A 128 -14.10 -2.73 1.17
CA ILE A 128 -14.22 -4.11 1.64
C ILE A 128 -13.20 -4.33 2.76
N LEU A 129 -13.66 -4.90 3.88
CA LEU A 129 -12.79 -5.37 4.96
C LEU A 129 -12.36 -6.81 4.65
N VAL A 130 -11.06 -7.06 4.71
CA VAL A 130 -10.47 -8.40 4.53
C VAL A 130 -9.75 -8.81 5.81
N PRO A 131 -9.99 -10.03 6.33
CA PRO A 131 -9.29 -10.54 7.51
C PRO A 131 -7.77 -10.52 7.36
N LEU A 132 -7.04 -10.29 8.45
CA LEU A 132 -5.57 -10.16 8.43
C LEU A 132 -4.88 -11.40 7.86
N GLU A 133 -5.40 -12.60 8.13
CA GLU A 133 -4.87 -13.87 7.64
C GLU A 133 -4.93 -14.03 6.11
N ASP A 134 -5.80 -13.26 5.44
CA ASP A 134 -6.02 -13.33 3.99
C ASP A 134 -5.33 -12.18 3.23
N VAL A 135 -4.75 -11.22 3.95
CA VAL A 135 -4.00 -10.09 3.36
C VAL A 135 -2.73 -10.61 2.67
N ASN A 136 -2.60 -10.31 1.38
CA ASN A 136 -1.44 -10.67 0.58
C ASN A 136 -1.25 -9.69 -0.61
N ASP A 137 -0.09 -9.75 -1.27
CA ASP A 137 0.28 -8.82 -2.35
C ASP A 137 -0.49 -9.04 -3.69
N GLU A 138 -1.20 -10.17 -3.85
CA GLU A 138 -2.01 -10.47 -5.04
C GLU A 138 -3.50 -10.11 -4.88
N LEU A 139 -3.90 -9.68 -3.68
CA LEU A 139 -5.28 -9.34 -3.37
C LEU A 139 -5.81 -8.26 -4.34
N CYS A 140 -7.04 -8.46 -4.82
CA CYS A 140 -7.64 -7.52 -5.77
C CYS A 140 -9.15 -7.40 -5.60
N ILE A 141 -9.70 -6.30 -6.09
CA ILE A 141 -11.14 -6.07 -6.18
C ILE A 141 -11.64 -6.46 -7.56
N SER A 142 -12.70 -7.26 -7.60
CA SER A 142 -13.34 -7.71 -8.84
C SER A 142 -14.84 -7.89 -8.67
N PHE A 143 -15.56 -8.01 -9.78
CA PHE A 143 -16.96 -8.42 -9.73
C PHE A 143 -17.06 -9.95 -9.68
N SER A 144 -18.03 -10.45 -8.95
CA SER A 144 -18.43 -11.85 -8.95
C SER A 144 -19.83 -12.00 -9.54
N SER A 145 -20.08 -13.13 -10.19
CA SER A 145 -21.41 -13.48 -10.70
C SER A 145 -21.73 -14.94 -10.40
N SER A 146 -22.97 -15.22 -10.05
CA SER A 146 -23.50 -16.57 -9.94
C SER A 146 -24.91 -16.63 -10.52
N ARG A 147 -25.21 -17.72 -11.25
CA ARG A 147 -26.54 -17.95 -11.83
C ARG A 147 -27.22 -19.06 -11.04
N ILE A 148 -28.37 -18.76 -10.44
CA ILE A 148 -29.05 -19.56 -9.43
C ILE A 148 -30.44 -19.94 -9.97
N GLY A 149 -30.87 -21.17 -9.68
CA GLY A 149 -32.23 -21.65 -9.92
C GLY A 149 -32.95 -21.98 -8.61
N PRO A 150 -34.28 -22.20 -8.62
CA PRO A 150 -35.04 -22.56 -7.42
C PRO A 150 -34.45 -23.74 -6.64
N ASP A 151 -33.96 -24.75 -7.36
CA ASP A 151 -33.38 -25.98 -6.80
C ASP A 151 -31.92 -26.21 -7.22
N LEU A 152 -31.25 -25.19 -7.77
CA LEU A 152 -29.89 -25.29 -8.29
C LEU A 152 -28.98 -24.21 -7.71
N GLY A 153 -27.96 -24.65 -6.97
CA GLY A 153 -26.83 -23.81 -6.59
C GLY A 153 -26.04 -23.36 -7.83
N GLY A 154 -25.67 -22.09 -7.87
CA GLY A 154 -24.93 -21.51 -8.99
C GLY A 154 -23.42 -21.60 -8.82
N PHE A 155 -22.70 -21.84 -9.92
CA PHE A 155 -21.25 -21.63 -9.97
C PHE A 155 -20.95 -20.14 -9.85
N ILE A 156 -20.08 -19.77 -8.90
CA ILE A 156 -19.62 -18.39 -8.73
C ILE A 156 -18.31 -18.21 -9.51
N GLY A 157 -18.28 -17.23 -10.40
CA GLY A 157 -17.09 -16.84 -11.15
C GLY A 157 -16.80 -15.36 -10.98
N LEU A 158 -15.55 -14.97 -11.24
CA LEU A 158 -15.15 -13.57 -11.35
C LEU A 158 -15.34 -13.06 -12.78
N PHE A 159 -15.67 -11.79 -12.93
CA PHE A 159 -15.69 -11.10 -14.22
C PHE A 159 -15.22 -9.64 -14.08
N GLY A 160 -14.88 -9.03 -15.21
CA GLY A 160 -14.26 -7.70 -15.22
C GLY A 160 -12.79 -7.74 -14.79
N PRO A 161 -12.19 -6.59 -14.43
CA PRO A 161 -10.82 -6.53 -13.97
C PRO A 161 -10.67 -7.13 -12.57
N CYS A 162 -9.43 -7.54 -12.27
CA CYS A 162 -8.97 -7.81 -10.91
C CYS A 162 -8.01 -6.68 -10.57
N SER A 163 -8.54 -5.62 -9.95
CA SER A 163 -7.79 -4.39 -9.68
C SER A 163 -7.06 -4.55 -8.36
N ARG A 164 -5.73 -4.68 -8.43
CA ARG A 164 -4.89 -4.91 -7.25
C ARG A 164 -5.12 -3.83 -6.22
N VAL A 165 -5.24 -4.24 -4.96
CA VAL A 165 -5.43 -3.31 -3.86
C VAL A 165 -4.17 -2.50 -3.60
N VAL A 166 -4.34 -1.31 -3.01
CA VAL A 166 -3.22 -0.54 -2.48
C VAL A 166 -2.69 -1.26 -1.24
N LYS A 167 -1.38 -1.51 -1.18
CA LYS A 167 -0.73 -2.16 -0.03
C LYS A 167 -0.94 -1.31 1.24
N PRO A 168 -1.41 -1.91 2.35
CA PRO A 168 -1.64 -1.16 3.58
C PRO A 168 -0.32 -0.66 4.14
N VAL A 169 -0.25 0.66 4.33
CA VAL A 169 0.89 1.31 4.98
C VAL A 169 0.83 1.03 6.47
N LEU A 170 1.96 0.64 7.05
CA LEU A 170 2.10 0.46 8.49
C LEU A 170 1.77 1.78 9.21
N GLN A 171 0.85 1.73 10.17
CA GLN A 171 0.47 2.90 10.96
C GLN A 171 1.03 2.74 12.36
N CYS A 172 2.03 3.54 12.72
CA CYS A 172 2.65 3.52 14.04
C CYS A 172 2.44 4.84 14.77
N GLU A 173 2.24 4.74 16.08
CA GLU A 173 2.12 5.87 17.00
C GLU A 173 3.13 5.68 18.15
N ILE A 174 3.86 6.75 18.51
CA ILE A 174 4.76 6.76 19.65
C ILE A 174 4.16 7.67 20.72
N LYS A 175 4.00 7.15 21.94
CA LYS A 175 3.50 7.86 23.13
C LYS A 175 4.53 7.85 24.24
N GLY A 176 4.43 8.79 25.16
CA GLY A 176 5.29 8.91 26.34
C GLY A 176 5.98 10.27 26.40
N ASP A 177 6.76 10.48 27.47
CA ASP A 177 7.58 11.67 27.62
C ASP A 177 8.94 11.46 26.93
N PRO A 178 9.26 12.21 25.85
CA PRO A 178 10.55 12.08 25.17
C PRO A 178 11.72 12.71 25.94
N THR A 179 11.46 13.37 27.07
CA THR A 179 12.48 14.09 27.84
C THR A 179 13.37 13.15 28.62
N ILE A 180 14.68 13.23 28.40
CA ILE A 180 15.68 12.54 29.22
C ILE A 180 16.38 13.56 30.10
N ASN A 181 16.12 13.50 31.41
CA ASN A 181 16.67 14.44 32.38
C ASN A 181 17.81 13.80 33.19
N HIS A 182 19.03 14.31 33.00
CA HIS A 182 20.24 13.91 33.74
C HIS A 182 20.34 14.53 35.14
N LYS A 183 19.41 15.42 35.50
CA LYS A 183 19.38 16.18 36.75
C LYS A 183 20.68 17.00 36.94
N ASN A 184 20.93 17.41 38.18
CA ASN A 184 22.17 18.08 38.55
C ASN A 184 23.27 17.03 38.72
N LEU A 185 24.37 17.22 38.01
CA LEU A 185 25.55 16.35 38.06
C LEU A 185 26.77 17.19 38.46
N PRO A 186 27.73 16.60 39.18
CA PRO A 186 28.99 17.29 39.47
C PRO A 186 29.87 17.29 38.21
N ASP A 187 30.60 18.39 38.01
CA ASP A 187 31.37 18.66 36.78
C ASP A 187 32.48 17.62 36.52
N ASN A 188 32.94 16.93 37.57
CA ASN A 188 33.98 15.90 37.51
C ASN A 188 33.46 14.46 37.35
N ALA A 189 32.14 14.26 37.23
CA ALA A 189 31.55 12.93 37.05
C ALA A 189 30.43 12.94 36.00
N LEU A 190 30.73 13.47 34.81
CA LEU A 190 29.80 13.49 33.67
C LEU A 190 29.92 12.27 32.78
N ASP A 191 31.14 11.82 32.48
CA ASP A 191 31.37 10.74 31.50
C ASP A 191 30.75 9.41 31.97
N GLY A 192 30.01 8.76 31.09
CA GLY A 192 29.35 7.48 31.37
C GLY A 192 28.05 7.56 32.16
N VAL A 193 27.63 8.74 32.65
CA VAL A 193 26.36 8.91 33.36
C VAL A 193 25.18 8.61 32.43
N LYS A 194 24.24 7.82 32.94
CA LYS A 194 23.05 7.37 32.20
C LYS A 194 21.78 7.97 32.76
N ALA A 195 20.90 8.37 31.86
CA ALA A 195 19.50 8.64 32.15
C ALA A 195 18.65 8.05 31.04
N SER A 196 17.43 7.64 31.37
CA SER A 196 16.54 6.95 30.44
C SER A 196 15.12 7.49 30.53
N THR A 197 14.40 7.40 29.42
CA THR A 197 12.94 7.54 29.37
C THR A 197 12.33 6.33 28.68
N GLN A 198 11.02 6.14 28.86
CA GLN A 198 10.25 5.06 28.26
C GLN A 198 9.23 5.62 27.29
N LEU A 199 9.29 5.15 26.05
CA LEU A 199 8.29 5.42 25.04
C LEU A 199 7.49 4.15 24.74
N SER A 200 6.23 4.32 24.36
CA SER A 200 5.31 3.26 23.93
C SER A 200 5.11 3.39 22.44
N LEU A 201 5.58 2.41 21.67
CA LEU A 201 5.32 2.26 20.25
C LEU A 201 4.13 1.34 20.04
N GLN A 202 3.08 1.81 19.40
CA GLN A 202 1.95 0.99 18.98
C GLN A 202 1.83 1.06 17.47
N CYS A 203 1.82 -0.10 16.80
CA CYS A 203 1.65 -0.18 15.36
C CYS A 203 0.42 -0.99 15.00
N ARG A 204 -0.17 -0.71 13.83
CA ARG A 204 -1.25 -1.48 13.23
C ARG A 204 -0.76 -2.20 11.99
N GLY A 205 -0.93 -3.52 11.98
CA GLY A 205 -0.38 -4.45 10.98
C GLY A 205 0.70 -5.39 11.54
N PRO A 206 0.84 -6.61 10.96
CA PRO A 206 1.85 -7.58 11.38
C PRO A 206 3.21 -7.20 10.79
N ALA A 207 4.05 -6.50 11.55
CA ALA A 207 5.37 -6.10 11.06
C ALA A 207 6.43 -6.06 12.17
N SER A 208 7.70 -6.19 11.78
CA SER A 208 8.81 -5.59 12.53
C SER A 208 9.02 -4.17 12.01
N VAL A 209 9.41 -3.24 12.87
CA VAL A 209 9.86 -1.90 12.44
C VAL A 209 11.35 -1.73 12.62
N THR A 210 11.93 -0.81 11.86
CA THR A 210 13.27 -0.30 12.16
C THR A 210 13.14 0.99 12.96
N VAL A 211 13.72 1.01 14.17
CA VAL A 211 13.79 2.20 15.03
C VAL A 211 15.21 2.73 15.00
N SER A 212 15.37 3.97 14.56
CA SER A 212 16.67 4.65 14.52
C SER A 212 16.70 5.93 15.35
N ALA A 213 17.89 6.31 15.82
CA ALA A 213 18.13 7.54 16.56
C ALA A 213 19.15 8.40 15.82
N SER A 214 18.80 9.66 15.56
CA SER A 214 19.70 10.59 14.88
C SER A 214 20.86 11.03 15.79
N ARG A 215 21.96 11.49 15.19
CA ARG A 215 23.12 12.04 15.90
C ARG A 215 23.54 13.36 15.27
N THR A 216 24.14 14.25 16.06
CA THR A 216 24.70 15.49 15.54
C THR A 216 25.96 15.22 14.73
N ASN A 217 26.82 14.32 15.23
CA ASN A 217 28.05 13.87 14.57
C ASN A 217 28.46 12.48 15.08
N ALA A 218 29.67 12.01 14.73
CA ALA A 218 30.16 10.70 15.14
C ALA A 218 30.29 10.51 16.67
N SER A 219 30.41 11.59 17.44
CA SER A 219 30.50 11.56 18.90
C SER A 219 29.14 11.43 19.59
N GLY A 220 28.03 11.67 18.87
CA GLY A 220 26.66 11.52 19.36
C GLY A 220 25.80 12.75 19.16
N VAL A 221 24.81 12.92 20.03
CA VAL A 221 23.97 14.12 20.11
C VAL A 221 24.74 15.18 20.88
N ARG A 222 24.95 16.34 20.28
CA ARG A 222 25.65 17.45 20.92
C ARG A 222 24.77 18.09 22.00
N LEU A 223 25.30 18.22 23.21
CA LEU A 223 24.61 18.84 24.34
C LEU A 223 25.13 20.26 24.67
N ARG A 224 26.28 20.64 24.11
CA ARG A 224 26.87 21.97 24.22
C ARG A 224 27.47 22.44 22.90
N SER A 225 27.43 23.74 22.65
CA SER A 225 27.93 24.33 21.41
C SER A 225 29.46 24.28 21.26
N ASP A 226 30.20 24.10 22.35
CA ASP A 226 31.66 24.03 22.39
C ASP A 226 32.21 22.60 22.15
N ASP A 227 31.33 21.64 21.81
CA ASP A 227 31.68 20.24 21.58
C ASP A 227 32.38 19.55 22.77
N SER A 228 32.19 20.07 24.00
CA SER A 228 32.74 19.49 25.24
C SER A 228 31.91 18.33 25.79
N LEU A 229 30.62 18.25 25.46
CA LEU A 229 29.68 17.28 26.02
C LEU A 229 28.70 16.75 24.96
N PHE A 230 28.62 15.42 24.88
CA PHE A 230 27.74 14.68 23.99
C PHE A 230 26.88 13.68 24.74
N SER A 231 25.84 13.18 24.07
CA SER A 231 25.06 12.02 24.48
C SER A 231 25.12 10.93 23.42
N LYS A 232 25.46 9.72 23.86
CA LYS A 232 25.27 8.48 23.10
C LYS A 232 23.89 7.93 23.41
N VAL A 233 23.01 7.95 22.43
CA VAL A 233 21.62 7.48 22.57
C VAL A 233 21.51 6.03 22.12
N THR A 234 20.94 5.19 22.98
CA THR A 234 20.61 3.80 22.65
C THR A 234 19.11 3.56 22.78
N VAL A 235 18.60 2.61 22.01
CA VAL A 235 17.21 2.14 22.08
C VAL A 235 17.25 0.68 22.49
N ASN A 236 16.54 0.31 23.56
CA ASN A 236 16.54 -1.04 24.14
C ASN A 236 17.98 -1.55 24.40
N GLY A 237 18.87 -0.65 24.84
CA GLY A 237 20.27 -0.93 25.13
C GLY A 237 21.19 -1.10 23.93
N LYS A 238 20.69 -0.97 22.69
CA LYS A 238 21.46 -1.10 21.45
C LYS A 238 21.70 0.26 20.80
N ASP A 239 22.86 0.42 20.16
CA ASP A 239 23.10 1.57 19.29
C ASP A 239 22.10 1.55 18.12
N ALA A 240 21.27 2.58 18.05
CA ALA A 240 20.21 2.72 17.07
C ALA A 240 20.58 3.69 15.95
N THR A 241 21.85 4.10 15.83
CA THR A 241 22.30 5.04 14.80
C THR A 241 22.00 4.52 13.38
N ALA A 242 22.23 3.23 13.13
CA ALA A 242 21.92 2.57 11.86
C ALA A 242 20.50 1.97 11.81
N GLY A 243 19.75 2.09 12.91
CA GLY A 243 18.47 1.42 13.10
C GLY A 243 18.60 0.05 13.78
N ILE A 244 17.59 -0.29 14.58
CA ILE A 244 17.41 -1.61 15.17
C ILE A 244 16.04 -2.17 14.81
N ASN A 245 15.97 -3.49 14.60
CA ASN A 245 14.69 -4.15 14.40
C ASN A 245 13.97 -4.33 15.74
N VAL A 246 12.73 -3.85 15.80
CA VAL A 246 11.82 -4.00 16.93
C VAL A 246 10.60 -4.75 16.43
N ALA A 247 10.33 -5.90 17.05
CA ALA A 247 9.10 -6.64 16.80
C ALA A 247 7.91 -5.85 17.35
N VAL A 248 6.87 -5.66 16.54
CA VAL A 248 5.60 -5.09 16.98
C VAL A 248 4.49 -6.08 16.66
N SER A 249 3.46 -6.08 17.49
CA SER A 249 2.27 -6.88 17.29
C SER A 249 1.10 -5.95 17.03
N ASP A 250 0.19 -6.36 16.15
CA ASP A 250 -0.93 -5.52 15.73
C ASP A 250 -1.73 -5.00 16.94
N GLY A 251 -1.78 -3.68 17.07
CA GLY A 251 -2.52 -3.01 18.13
C GLY A 251 -1.94 -3.13 19.53
N LEU A 252 -0.83 -3.83 19.73
CA LEU A 252 -0.18 -3.94 21.04
C LEU A 252 0.89 -2.85 21.19
N SER A 253 1.02 -2.37 22.42
CA SER A 253 2.08 -1.43 22.79
C SER A 253 3.37 -2.20 23.03
N THR A 254 4.40 -1.85 22.25
CA THR A 254 5.80 -2.27 22.44
C THR A 254 6.55 -1.16 23.17
N ARG A 255 7.23 -1.52 24.25
CA ARG A 255 8.05 -0.57 25.02
C ARG A 255 9.40 -0.33 24.34
N LEU A 256 9.79 0.94 24.27
CA LEU A 256 11.10 1.42 23.84
C LEU A 256 11.81 2.12 25.01
N ASP A 257 12.89 1.52 25.49
CA ASP A 257 13.76 2.13 26.49
C ASP A 257 14.80 3.02 25.79
N ILE A 258 14.65 4.33 25.87
CA ILE A 258 15.57 5.30 25.29
C ILE A 258 16.56 5.72 26.36
N THR A 259 17.84 5.45 26.15
CA THR A 259 18.89 5.74 27.13
C THR A 259 19.91 6.70 26.56
N SER A 260 20.15 7.80 27.26
CA SER A 260 21.24 8.74 27.01
C SER A 260 22.41 8.38 27.92
N THR A 261 23.59 8.13 27.35
CA THR A 261 24.85 8.04 28.08
C THR A 261 25.71 9.26 27.77
N LEU A 262 26.03 10.06 28.78
CA LEU A 262 26.88 11.23 28.61
C LEU A 262 28.31 10.82 28.22
N SER A 263 28.92 11.61 27.35
CA SER A 263 30.31 11.43 26.94
C SER A 263 30.99 12.79 26.86
N THR A 264 32.11 12.96 27.55
CA THR A 264 32.86 14.23 27.56
C THR A 264 33.98 14.23 26.52
N ASN A 265 34.35 15.43 26.08
CA ASN A 265 35.50 15.69 25.24
C ASN A 265 36.30 16.84 25.86
N GLY A 266 37.24 16.49 26.74
CA GLY A 266 37.97 17.47 27.55
C GLY A 266 37.19 17.94 28.77
N THR A 267 37.55 19.13 29.28
CA THR A 267 36.93 19.73 30.46
C THR A 267 35.60 20.39 30.09
N VAL A 268 34.54 20.05 30.82
CA VAL A 268 33.21 20.65 30.64
C VAL A 268 33.04 21.79 31.64
N ALA A 269 32.70 22.98 31.15
CA ALA A 269 32.43 24.12 32.01
C ALA A 269 31.13 23.93 32.83
N PRO A 270 31.05 24.43 34.07
CA PRO A 270 29.82 24.40 34.86
C PRO A 270 28.68 25.15 34.14
N GLY A 271 27.45 24.67 34.31
CA GLY A 271 26.25 25.32 33.80
C GLY A 271 25.28 24.36 33.09
N PRO A 272 24.15 24.87 32.55
CA PRO A 272 23.15 24.04 31.89
C PRO A 272 23.63 23.50 30.53
N PHE A 273 23.18 22.31 30.18
CA PHE A 273 23.37 21.69 28.87
C PHE A 273 22.06 21.11 28.36
N SER A 274 21.87 21.08 27.04
CA SER A 274 20.70 20.49 26.41
C SER A 274 20.97 20.14 24.96
N GLY A 275 20.23 19.18 24.43
CA GLY A 275 20.29 18.79 23.03
C GLY A 275 19.03 18.04 22.63
N SER A 276 18.88 17.82 21.33
CA SER A 276 17.71 17.17 20.74
C SER A 276 18.14 16.14 19.72
N THR A 277 17.36 15.06 19.62
CA THR A 277 17.49 14.06 18.55
C THR A 277 16.11 13.61 18.09
N VAL A 278 16.07 12.98 16.92
CA VAL A 278 14.87 12.42 16.32
C VAL A 278 14.96 10.91 16.37
N ILE A 279 13.93 10.29 16.97
CA ILE A 279 13.67 8.86 16.83
C ILE A 279 12.80 8.66 15.61
N THR A 280 13.27 7.87 14.65
CA THR A 280 12.52 7.54 13.42
C THR A 280 12.09 6.09 13.48
N VAL A 281 10.82 5.84 13.18
CA VAL A 281 10.26 4.50 13.03
C VAL A 281 9.88 4.32 11.57
N SER A 282 10.51 3.35 10.91
CA SER A 282 10.21 3.03 9.52
C SER A 282 9.60 1.62 9.41
N PRO A 283 8.71 1.40 8.43
CA PRO A 283 8.35 0.05 7.99
C PRO A 283 9.61 -0.76 7.61
N PRO A 284 9.52 -2.10 7.63
CA PRO A 284 10.60 -2.97 7.18
C PRO A 284 10.88 -2.82 5.68
#